data_AF-A0A1C5TZB2-F1
#
_entry.id   AF-A0A1C5TZB2-F1
#
_cell.length_a   1.000
_cell.length_b   1.000
_cell.length_c   1.000
_cell.angle_alpha   90.00
_cell.angle_beta   90.00
_cell.angle_gamma   90.00
#
_symmetry.space_group_name_H-M   'P 1'
#
loop_
_entity.id
_entity.type
_entity.pdbx_description
1 polymer ?
#
loop_
_entity_poly.entity_id
_entity_poly.type
_entity_poly.pdbx_seq_one_letter_code
_entity_poly.pdbx_strand_id
1 'polypeptide(L)'
;MVVKSYEQMTDVSIMEVKTYLLIHSDGIYQQDIYDLMNTCIDVFQLKRKLNKRKDIQLWLFSNIKRYIDCSLSYNEMEYHLVMMNLLINQHFKPLVEYKYNLFYYILDHSDFNIEIYCLVRHLLTFKMNQLNQVILGMTHYKMMSDEQTHYQASLILLLEKQYKQAYFHLPFVTIDESFKRFEKSLYNYSPSRYEMLYHKDKTYSTLYAR
;
A
#
# COMPACT_ATOMS: atom_id res chain seq x y z
N MET A 1 -6.55 -14.42 4.91
CA MET A 1 -5.67 -14.61 3.73
C MET A 1 -4.58 -13.56 3.85
N VAL A 2 -3.31 -13.94 3.81
CA VAL A 2 -2.17 -13.10 4.25
C VAL A 2 -1.99 -11.89 3.33
N VAL A 3 -1.93 -10.70 3.92
CA VAL A 3 -1.73 -9.38 3.30
C VAL A 3 -0.36 -9.33 2.62
N LYS A 4 -0.26 -9.94 1.44
CA LYS A 4 0.95 -10.02 0.62
C LYS A 4 1.04 -8.90 -0.43
N SER A 5 0.06 -8.00 -0.51
CA SER A 5 -0.09 -7.10 -1.65
C SER A 5 0.97 -6.00 -1.72
N TYR A 6 1.09 -5.10 -0.73
CA TYR A 6 2.02 -3.95 -0.83
C TYR A 6 3.46 -4.31 -1.23
N GLU A 7 4.09 -5.25 -0.52
CA GLU A 7 5.48 -5.63 -0.80
C GLU A 7 5.65 -6.31 -2.17
N GLN A 8 4.62 -6.97 -2.69
CA GLN A 8 4.63 -7.55 -4.05
C GLN A 8 4.37 -6.48 -5.11
N MET A 9 3.53 -5.49 -4.78
CA MET A 9 3.07 -4.46 -5.70
C MET A 9 4.05 -3.27 -5.80
N THR A 10 5.13 -3.23 -5.01
CA THR A 10 6.16 -2.18 -5.09
C THR A 10 7.17 -2.39 -6.22
N ASP A 11 7.43 -3.63 -6.64
CA ASP A 11 8.49 -4.00 -7.61
C ASP A 11 7.92 -4.67 -8.88
N VAL A 12 6.92 -4.03 -9.50
CA VAL A 12 6.25 -4.54 -10.71
C VAL A 12 7.20 -4.51 -11.92
N SER A 13 7.37 -5.67 -12.56
CA SER A 13 8.24 -5.79 -13.75
C SER A 13 7.61 -5.16 -15.00
N ILE A 14 8.44 -4.76 -15.97
CA ILE A 14 7.94 -4.30 -17.29
C ILE A 14 7.08 -5.37 -17.98
N MET A 15 7.37 -6.65 -17.78
CA MET A 15 6.58 -7.74 -18.36
C MET A 15 5.18 -7.80 -17.76
N GLU A 16 5.05 -7.56 -16.47
CA GLU A 16 3.77 -7.50 -15.77
C GLU A 16 2.96 -6.28 -16.21
N VAL A 17 3.60 -5.10 -16.34
CA VAL A 17 2.95 -3.90 -16.88
C VAL A 17 2.45 -4.12 -18.32
N LYS A 18 3.26 -4.78 -19.17
CA LYS A 18 2.84 -5.11 -20.54
C LYS A 18 1.69 -6.10 -20.56
N THR A 19 1.74 -7.13 -19.71
CA THR A 19 0.65 -8.12 -19.58
C THR A 19 -0.64 -7.44 -19.13
N TYR A 20 -0.54 -6.55 -18.15
CA TYR A 20 -1.67 -5.73 -17.71
C TYR A 20 -2.29 -4.94 -18.87
N LEU A 21 -1.46 -4.21 -19.62
CA LEU A 21 -1.93 -3.46 -20.78
C LEU A 21 -2.51 -4.37 -21.87
N LEU A 22 -1.93 -5.54 -22.15
CA LEU A 22 -2.48 -6.48 -23.13
C LEU A 22 -3.91 -6.90 -22.78
N ILE A 23 -4.16 -7.23 -21.50
CA ILE A 23 -5.46 -7.68 -21.01
C ILE A 23 -6.48 -6.53 -20.94
N HIS A 24 -6.03 -5.34 -20.53
CA HIS A 24 -6.94 -4.25 -20.19
C HIS A 24 -7.04 -3.20 -21.29
N SER A 25 -6.38 -3.36 -22.44
CA SER A 25 -6.37 -2.33 -23.50
C SER A 25 -7.29 -2.61 -24.69
N ASP A 26 -8.31 -3.45 -24.53
CA ASP A 26 -9.28 -3.69 -25.60
C ASP A 26 -10.04 -2.41 -25.98
N GLY A 27 -10.12 -2.15 -27.29
CA GLY A 27 -10.88 -1.04 -27.85
C GLY A 27 -10.07 -0.11 -28.76
N ILE A 28 -10.47 1.16 -28.80
CA ILE A 28 -10.09 2.13 -29.85
C ILE A 28 -8.57 2.35 -29.94
N TYR A 29 -7.84 2.25 -28.82
CA TYR A 29 -6.38 2.47 -28.77
C TYR A 29 -5.57 1.18 -28.63
N GLN A 30 -6.17 0.00 -28.84
CA GLN A 30 -5.50 -1.28 -28.66
C GLN A 30 -4.21 -1.39 -29.47
N GLN A 31 -4.27 -1.12 -30.78
CA GLN A 31 -3.10 -1.21 -31.65
C GLN A 31 -2.02 -0.18 -31.28
N ASP A 32 -2.42 1.06 -31.01
CA ASP A 32 -1.52 2.13 -30.56
C ASP A 32 -0.74 1.70 -29.30
N ILE A 33 -1.43 1.08 -28.32
CA ILE A 33 -0.81 0.62 -27.08
C ILE A 33 0.13 -0.55 -27.35
N TYR A 34 -0.23 -1.47 -28.25
CA TYR A 34 0.60 -2.63 -28.60
C TYR A 34 1.90 -2.19 -29.27
N ASP A 35 1.84 -1.24 -30.20
CA ASP A 35 3.01 -0.67 -30.86
C ASP A 35 3.91 0.07 -29.86
N LEU A 36 3.32 0.80 -28.90
CA LEU A 36 4.06 1.44 -27.82
C LEU A 36 4.76 0.42 -26.92
N MET A 37 4.08 -0.66 -26.53
CA MET A 37 4.67 -1.72 -25.69
C MET A 37 5.85 -2.41 -26.37
N ASN A 38 5.75 -2.72 -27.66
CA ASN A 38 6.79 -3.39 -28.42
C ASN A 38 8.08 -2.58 -28.50
N THR A 39 7.98 -1.26 -28.47
CA THR A 39 9.13 -0.34 -28.58
C THR A 39 9.71 0.12 -27.25
N CYS A 40 9.17 -0.34 -26.11
CA CYS A 40 9.63 0.06 -24.78
C CYS A 40 10.34 -1.08 -24.05
N ILE A 41 11.55 -0.81 -23.53
CA ILE A 41 12.34 -1.77 -22.76
C ILE A 41 12.09 -1.69 -21.25
N ASP A 42 11.56 -0.56 -20.77
CA ASP A 42 11.32 -0.30 -19.35
C ASP A 42 10.01 0.47 -19.14
N VAL A 43 9.54 0.51 -17.89
CA VAL A 43 8.27 1.14 -17.49
C VAL A 43 8.33 2.66 -17.67
N PHE A 44 9.50 3.28 -17.49
CA PHE A 44 9.68 4.72 -17.61
C PHE A 44 9.46 5.20 -19.05
N GLN A 45 10.03 4.51 -20.04
CA GLN A 45 9.83 4.79 -21.45
C GLN A 45 8.37 4.60 -21.85
N LEU A 46 7.75 3.51 -21.39
CA LEU A 46 6.36 3.21 -21.66
C LEU A 46 5.43 4.30 -21.11
N LYS A 47 5.59 4.64 -19.82
CA LYS A 47 4.89 5.76 -19.19
C LYS A 47 5.08 7.03 -19.99
N ARG A 48 6.33 7.41 -20.30
CA ARG A 48 6.61 8.64 -21.05
C ARG A 48 5.89 8.67 -22.39
N LYS A 49 5.88 7.58 -23.16
CA LYS A 49 5.21 7.54 -24.48
C LYS A 49 3.69 7.56 -24.36
N LEU A 50 3.10 6.78 -23.46
CA LEU A 50 1.64 6.77 -23.22
C LEU A 50 1.12 8.16 -22.85
N ASN A 51 1.87 8.90 -22.03
CA ASN A 51 1.47 10.23 -21.55
C ASN A 51 1.78 11.37 -22.54
N LYS A 52 2.34 11.11 -23.73
CA LYS A 52 2.51 12.15 -24.77
C LYS A 52 1.19 12.53 -25.44
N ARG A 53 0.31 11.55 -25.60
CA ARG A 53 -0.99 11.69 -26.24
C ARG A 53 -2.07 11.82 -25.17
N LYS A 54 -2.69 13.00 -25.08
CA LYS A 54 -3.67 13.32 -24.02
C LYS A 54 -4.93 12.46 -24.10
N ASP A 55 -5.33 12.09 -25.31
CA ASP A 55 -6.45 11.20 -25.62
C ASP A 55 -6.18 9.76 -25.13
N ILE A 56 -5.00 9.19 -25.42
CA ILE A 56 -4.59 7.88 -24.89
C ILE A 56 -4.46 7.93 -23.37
N GLN A 57 -3.84 8.98 -22.82
CA GLN A 57 -3.68 9.15 -21.38
C GLN A 57 -5.04 9.18 -20.65
N LEU A 58 -6.00 9.96 -21.17
CA LEU A 58 -7.34 10.06 -20.61
C LEU A 58 -8.08 8.72 -20.71
N TRP A 59 -8.04 8.08 -21.88
CA TRP A 59 -8.66 6.78 -22.07
C TRP A 59 -8.10 5.71 -21.12
N LEU A 60 -6.77 5.65 -21.00
CA LEU A 60 -6.10 4.70 -20.12
C LEU A 60 -6.47 4.95 -18.66
N PHE A 61 -6.49 6.21 -18.24
CA PHE A 61 -6.99 6.60 -16.91
C PHE A 61 -8.43 6.14 -16.69
N SER A 62 -9.35 6.47 -17.60
CA SER A 62 -10.78 6.11 -17.48
C SER A 62 -10.98 4.60 -17.42
N ASN A 63 -10.19 3.84 -18.19
CA ASN A 63 -10.30 2.40 -18.24
C ASN A 63 -9.80 1.76 -16.93
N ILE A 64 -8.60 2.13 -16.45
CA ILE A 64 -8.08 1.61 -15.17
C ILE A 64 -8.98 2.05 -14.01
N LYS A 65 -9.47 3.29 -14.01
CA LYS A 65 -10.44 3.80 -13.02
C LYS A 65 -11.65 2.89 -12.89
N ARG A 66 -12.22 2.44 -14.02
CA ARG A 66 -13.36 1.52 -14.01
C ARG A 66 -13.04 0.20 -13.31
N TYR A 67 -11.85 -0.35 -13.51
CA TYR A 67 -11.44 -1.58 -12.81
C TYR A 67 -11.26 -1.35 -11.30
N ILE A 68 -10.72 -0.20 -10.88
CA ILE A 68 -10.63 0.18 -9.46
C ILE A 68 -12.04 0.31 -8.86
N ASP A 69 -12.95 1.03 -9.53
CA ASP A 69 -14.31 1.26 -9.03
C ASP A 69 -15.15 -0.03 -8.96
N CYS A 70 -14.85 -1.02 -9.81
CA CYS A 70 -15.54 -2.31 -9.85
C CYS A 70 -14.81 -3.42 -9.08
N SER A 71 -13.69 -3.13 -8.40
CA SER A 71 -12.90 -4.12 -7.67
C SER A 71 -13.73 -4.75 -6.54
N LEU A 72 -13.65 -6.08 -6.40
CA LEU A 72 -14.38 -6.82 -5.38
C LEU A 72 -13.59 -6.97 -4.07
N SER A 73 -12.29 -6.64 -4.09
CA SER A 73 -11.41 -6.70 -2.93
C SER A 73 -10.40 -5.55 -2.92
N TYR A 74 -9.89 -5.20 -1.73
CA TYR A 74 -8.85 -4.18 -1.57
C TYR A 74 -7.53 -4.57 -2.26
N ASN A 75 -7.20 -5.86 -2.31
CA ASN A 75 -6.00 -6.33 -3.03
C ASN A 75 -6.12 -6.13 -4.54
N GLU A 76 -7.29 -6.38 -5.12
CA GLU A 76 -7.57 -6.12 -6.53
C GLU A 76 -7.53 -4.62 -6.83
N MET A 77 -8.17 -3.82 -5.96
CA MET A 77 -8.14 -2.37 -6.04
C MET A 77 -6.69 -1.83 -6.00
N GLU A 78 -5.85 -2.39 -5.13
CA GLU A 78 -4.45 -2.00 -4.98
C GLU A 78 -3.64 -2.30 -6.23
N TYR A 79 -3.82 -3.48 -6.82
CA TYR A 79 -3.18 -3.86 -8.07
C TYR A 79 -3.48 -2.86 -9.19
N HIS A 80 -4.75 -2.52 -9.40
CA HIS A 80 -5.14 -1.56 -10.42
C HIS A 80 -4.64 -0.14 -10.10
N LEU A 81 -4.63 0.26 -8.84
CA LEU A 81 -4.10 1.56 -8.41
C LEU A 81 -2.59 1.67 -8.63
N VAL A 82 -1.84 0.60 -8.40
CA VAL A 82 -0.40 0.52 -8.69
C VAL A 82 -0.15 0.64 -10.18
N MET A 83 -0.88 -0.12 -11.00
CA MET A 83 -0.79 0.00 -12.46
C MET A 83 -1.13 1.41 -12.93
N MET A 84 -2.15 2.05 -12.35
CA MET A 84 -2.50 3.45 -12.63
C MET A 84 -1.35 4.40 -12.31
N ASN A 85 -0.72 4.27 -11.13
CA ASN A 85 0.42 5.10 -10.71
C ASN A 85 1.66 4.89 -11.60
N LEU A 86 1.89 3.66 -12.08
CA LEU A 86 3.00 3.35 -12.99
C LEU A 86 2.76 3.94 -14.39
N LEU A 87 1.54 3.82 -14.91
CA LEU A 87 1.21 4.14 -16.30
C LEU A 87 0.83 5.60 -16.54
N ILE A 88 0.24 6.28 -15.55
CA ILE A 88 -0.27 7.65 -15.71
C ILE A 88 0.67 8.66 -15.04
N ASN A 89 0.84 9.82 -15.69
CA ASN A 89 1.62 10.93 -15.14
C ASN A 89 1.04 11.38 -13.79
N GLN A 90 1.89 11.46 -12.76
CA GLN A 90 1.50 11.84 -11.40
C GLN A 90 0.84 13.21 -11.28
N HIS A 91 1.11 14.13 -12.23
CA HIS A 91 0.53 15.48 -12.27
C HIS A 91 -0.72 15.57 -13.15
N PHE A 92 -1.22 14.44 -13.66
CA PHE A 92 -2.44 14.42 -14.46
C PHE A 92 -3.65 14.77 -13.59
N LYS A 93 -4.29 15.92 -13.86
CA LYS A 93 -5.36 16.47 -13.01
C LYS A 93 -6.49 15.46 -12.68
N PRO A 94 -7.05 14.70 -13.66
CA PRO A 94 -8.07 13.69 -13.35
C PRO A 94 -7.59 12.59 -12.39
N LEU A 95 -6.32 12.19 -12.48
CA LEU A 95 -5.73 11.22 -11.55
C LEU A 95 -5.67 11.79 -10.13
N VAL A 96 -5.20 13.03 -9.99
CA VAL A 96 -5.06 13.69 -8.68
C VAL A 96 -6.42 13.84 -8.00
N GLU A 97 -7.43 14.34 -8.73
CA GLU A 97 -8.80 14.48 -8.23
C GLU A 97 -9.41 13.12 -7.86
N TYR A 98 -9.20 12.10 -8.69
CA TYR A 98 -9.70 10.75 -8.41
C TYR A 98 -9.07 10.14 -7.16
N LYS A 99 -7.74 10.21 -7.02
CA LYS A 99 -7.03 9.68 -5.84
C LYS A 99 -7.48 10.37 -4.56
N TYR A 100 -7.71 11.68 -4.62
CA TYR A 100 -8.25 12.45 -3.50
C TYR A 100 -9.65 11.94 -3.11
N ASN A 101 -10.57 11.84 -4.07
CA ASN A 101 -11.93 11.36 -3.80
C ASN A 101 -11.95 9.91 -3.31
N LEU A 102 -11.14 9.03 -3.91
CA LEU A 102 -11.03 7.63 -3.52
C LEU A 102 -10.47 7.48 -2.10
N PHE A 103 -9.50 8.32 -1.73
CA PHE A 103 -8.96 8.34 -0.37
C PHE A 103 -10.05 8.62 0.67
N TYR A 104 -10.82 9.70 0.49
CA TYR A 104 -11.92 10.02 1.42
C TYR A 104 -13.02 8.98 1.40
N TYR A 105 -13.35 8.43 0.23
CA TYR A 105 -14.33 7.34 0.15
C TYR A 105 -13.91 6.13 1.00
N ILE A 106 -12.66 5.68 0.88
CA ILE A 106 -12.13 4.56 1.68
C ILE A 106 -12.14 4.92 3.17
N LEU A 107 -11.74 6.15 3.53
CA LEU A 107 -11.79 6.62 4.91
C LEU A 107 -13.19 6.62 5.50
N ASP A 108 -14.21 7.00 4.74
CA ASP A 108 -15.57 7.10 5.25
C ASP A 108 -16.23 5.71 5.38
N HIS A 109 -15.90 4.77 4.50
CA HIS A 109 -16.65 3.51 4.33
C HIS A 109 -15.93 2.25 4.83
N SER A 110 -14.66 2.34 5.24
CA SER A 110 -13.85 1.16 5.62
C SER A 110 -13.25 1.32 7.00
N ASP A 111 -13.19 0.24 7.79
CA ASP A 111 -12.42 0.24 9.04
C ASP A 111 -10.92 0.28 8.76
N PHE A 112 -10.16 1.00 9.60
CA PHE A 112 -8.71 1.08 9.40
C PHE A 112 -8.03 -0.22 9.78
N ASN A 113 -7.36 -0.83 8.81
CA ASN A 113 -6.57 -2.04 8.97
C ASN A 113 -5.34 -1.99 8.03
N ILE A 114 -4.49 -3.00 8.09
CA ILE A 114 -3.29 -3.09 7.25
C ILE A 114 -3.58 -3.11 5.73
N GLU A 115 -4.69 -3.70 5.27
CA GLU A 115 -5.06 -3.71 3.84
C GLU A 115 -5.44 -2.30 3.37
N ILE A 116 -6.22 -1.58 4.18
CA ILE A 116 -6.54 -0.17 3.94
C ILE A 116 -5.28 0.69 3.97
N TYR A 117 -4.34 0.41 4.88
CA TYR A 117 -3.05 1.10 4.90
C TYR A 117 -2.29 0.92 3.57
N CYS A 118 -2.24 -0.29 3.03
CA CYS A 118 -1.57 -0.57 1.75
C CYS A 118 -2.16 0.25 0.60
N LEU A 119 -3.50 0.32 0.51
CA LEU A 119 -4.19 1.19 -0.45
C LEU A 119 -3.85 2.66 -0.24
N VAL A 120 -4.00 3.15 0.98
CA VAL A 120 -3.71 4.55 1.35
C VAL A 120 -2.27 4.92 1.02
N ARG A 121 -1.32 3.99 1.20
CA ARG A 121 0.10 4.16 0.89
C ARG A 121 0.37 4.42 -0.61
N HIS A 122 -0.49 3.90 -1.50
CA HIS A 122 -0.44 4.16 -2.94
C HIS A 122 -1.26 5.41 -3.35
N LEU A 123 -2.22 5.84 -2.53
CA LEU A 123 -2.98 7.07 -2.72
C LEU A 123 -2.17 8.31 -2.29
N LEU A 124 -1.52 8.24 -1.13
CA LEU A 124 -0.75 9.32 -0.54
C LEU A 124 0.75 9.16 -0.80
N THR A 125 1.37 10.22 -1.32
CA THR A 125 2.83 10.35 -1.30
C THR A 125 3.25 11.00 0.01
N PHE A 126 3.83 10.25 0.94
CA PHE A 126 4.38 10.79 2.18
C PHE A 126 5.81 10.31 2.43
N LYS A 127 6.55 11.07 3.25
CA LYS A 127 7.92 10.73 3.64
C LYS A 127 7.89 9.78 4.84
N MET A 128 8.85 8.86 4.94
CA MET A 128 8.90 7.87 6.04
C MET A 128 8.92 8.49 7.45
N ASN A 129 9.47 9.70 7.60
CA ASN A 129 9.45 10.43 8.86
C ASN A 129 8.04 10.91 9.30
N GLN A 130 7.04 10.83 8.41
CA GLN A 130 5.64 11.15 8.69
C GLN A 130 4.79 9.90 8.98
N LEU A 131 5.36 8.69 8.89
CA LEU A 131 4.61 7.43 9.03
C LEU A 131 3.80 7.37 10.33
N ASN A 132 4.40 7.72 11.47
CA ASN A 132 3.68 7.74 12.74
C ASN A 132 2.52 8.75 12.76
N GLN A 133 2.68 9.90 12.10
CA GLN A 133 1.61 10.89 12.01
C GLN A 133 0.46 10.36 11.17
N VAL A 134 0.75 9.62 10.11
CA VAL A 134 -0.26 8.94 9.29
C VAL A 134 -0.98 7.87 10.12
N ILE A 135 -0.25 6.99 10.79
CA ILE A 135 -0.83 5.93 11.63
C ILE A 135 -1.75 6.56 12.70
N LEU A 136 -1.24 7.51 13.47
CA LEU A 136 -2.01 8.18 14.53
C LEU A 136 -3.20 8.96 13.97
N GLY A 137 -3.03 9.64 12.84
CA GLY A 137 -4.13 10.36 12.19
C GLY A 137 -5.27 9.43 11.80
N MET A 138 -4.95 8.26 11.25
CA MET A 138 -5.93 7.25 10.81
C MET A 138 -6.62 6.59 12.00
N THR A 139 -5.86 6.21 13.04
CA THR A 139 -6.43 5.55 14.23
C THR A 139 -7.32 6.50 15.03
N HIS A 140 -6.92 7.78 15.17
CA HIS A 140 -7.75 8.79 15.81
C HIS A 140 -9.02 9.09 14.99
N TYR A 141 -8.88 9.23 13.67
CA TYR A 141 -10.03 9.48 12.79
C TYR A 141 -11.09 8.36 12.91
N LYS A 142 -10.64 7.11 13.07
CA LYS A 142 -11.50 5.95 13.29
C LYS A 142 -11.89 5.66 14.73
N MET A 143 -11.50 6.51 15.68
CA MET A 143 -11.79 6.35 17.10
C MET A 143 -11.42 4.95 17.64
N MET A 144 -10.27 4.42 17.19
CA MET A 144 -9.81 3.09 17.60
C MET A 144 -9.40 3.10 19.08
N SER A 145 -9.54 1.95 19.75
CA SER A 145 -9.03 1.79 21.11
C SER A 145 -7.49 1.85 21.14
N ASP A 146 -6.91 2.04 22.32
CA ASP A 146 -5.45 2.02 22.49
C ASP A 146 -4.85 0.68 22.02
N GLU A 147 -5.46 -0.45 22.40
CA GLU A 147 -5.03 -1.78 21.97
C GLU A 147 -5.08 -1.94 20.44
N GLN A 148 -6.18 -1.53 19.81
CA GLN A 148 -6.34 -1.56 18.36
C GLN A 148 -5.32 -0.65 17.66
N THR A 149 -5.05 0.52 18.24
CA THR A 149 -4.04 1.47 17.74
C THR A 149 -2.64 0.85 17.79
N HIS A 150 -2.26 0.24 18.92
CA HIS A 150 -0.97 -0.47 19.03
C HIS A 150 -0.88 -1.65 18.07
N TYR A 151 -1.97 -2.39 17.85
CA TYR A 151 -2.03 -3.52 16.93
C TYR A 151 -1.78 -3.08 15.49
N GLN A 152 -2.54 -2.11 14.99
CA GLN A 152 -2.37 -1.59 13.63
C GLN A 152 -1.01 -0.90 13.44
N ALA A 153 -0.59 -0.09 14.42
CA ALA A 153 0.72 0.54 14.39
C ALA A 153 1.84 -0.50 14.28
N SER A 154 1.78 -1.58 15.06
CA SER A 154 2.77 -2.65 15.00
C SER A 154 2.82 -3.28 13.62
N LEU A 155 1.68 -3.68 13.05
CA LEU A 155 1.62 -4.30 11.72
C LEU A 155 2.18 -3.38 10.63
N ILE A 156 1.80 -2.10 10.64
CA ILE A 156 2.25 -1.11 9.65
C ILE A 156 3.76 -0.84 9.79
N LEU A 157 4.25 -0.63 11.01
CA LEU A 157 5.67 -0.37 11.25
C LEU A 157 6.54 -1.58 10.87
N LEU A 158 6.05 -2.79 11.09
CA LEU A 158 6.73 -4.02 10.63
C LEU A 158 6.77 -4.12 9.11
N LEU A 159 5.64 -3.82 8.45
CA LEU A 159 5.54 -3.78 6.98
C LEU A 159 6.53 -2.76 6.38
N GLU A 160 6.64 -1.57 6.98
CA GLU A 160 7.55 -0.51 6.57
C GLU A 160 8.99 -0.69 7.10
N LYS A 161 9.30 -1.87 7.66
CA LYS A 161 10.62 -2.26 8.20
C LYS A 161 11.16 -1.31 9.27
N GLN A 162 10.28 -0.59 9.97
CA GLN A 162 10.57 0.31 11.07
C GLN A 162 10.66 -0.44 12.41
N TYR A 163 11.52 -1.46 12.49
CA TYR A 163 11.58 -2.40 13.62
C TYR A 163 11.81 -1.72 14.97
N LYS A 164 12.67 -0.69 15.03
CA LYS A 164 12.92 0.09 16.25
C LYS A 164 11.62 0.63 16.84
N GLN A 165 10.76 1.16 15.99
CA GLN A 165 9.49 1.77 16.36
C GLN A 165 8.45 0.70 16.67
N ALA A 166 8.40 -0.38 15.87
CA ALA A 166 7.52 -1.52 16.12
C ALA A 166 7.72 -2.10 17.53
N TYR A 167 8.96 -2.21 18.00
CA TYR A 167 9.27 -2.68 19.37
C TYR A 167 8.68 -1.81 20.49
N PHE A 168 8.26 -0.56 20.23
CA PHE A 168 7.54 0.25 21.22
C PHE A 168 6.05 -0.11 21.29
N HIS A 169 5.45 -0.64 20.22
CA HIS A 169 4.03 -0.99 20.19
C HIS A 169 3.78 -2.48 20.48
N LEU A 170 4.70 -3.36 20.06
CA LEU A 170 4.59 -4.81 20.23
C LEU A 170 4.31 -5.30 21.68
N PRO A 171 4.80 -4.64 22.75
CA PRO A 171 4.49 -5.06 24.11
C PRO A 171 3.02 -4.94 24.52
N PHE A 172 2.22 -4.16 23.79
CA PHE A 172 0.82 -3.85 24.10
C PHE A 172 -0.19 -4.69 23.31
N VAL A 173 0.29 -5.62 22.48
CA VAL A 173 -0.55 -6.37 21.55
C VAL A 173 -0.38 -7.86 21.76
N THR A 174 -1.46 -8.61 21.52
CA THR A 174 -1.38 -10.07 21.45
C THR A 174 -0.83 -10.48 20.10
N ILE A 175 0.31 -11.16 20.08
CA ILE A 175 0.95 -11.64 18.85
C ILE A 175 0.15 -12.82 18.32
N ASP A 176 -0.42 -12.65 17.13
CA ASP A 176 -1.21 -13.67 16.43
C ASP A 176 -0.53 -14.12 15.12
N GLU A 177 -1.25 -14.92 14.32
CA GLU A 177 -0.78 -15.43 13.04
C GLU A 177 -0.29 -14.34 12.07
N SER A 178 -0.88 -13.14 12.12
CA SER A 178 -0.55 -12.02 11.23
C SER A 178 0.88 -11.52 11.42
N PHE A 179 1.45 -11.75 12.62
CA PHE A 179 2.80 -11.31 12.99
C PHE A 179 3.88 -12.34 12.66
N LYS A 180 3.53 -13.62 12.49
CA LYS A 180 4.50 -14.71 12.29
C LYS A 180 5.47 -14.46 11.15
N ARG A 181 5.00 -13.85 10.06
CA ARG A 181 5.84 -13.52 8.90
C ARG A 181 6.99 -12.55 9.22
N PHE A 182 6.89 -11.79 10.31
CA PHE A 182 7.88 -10.80 10.72
C PHE A 182 8.85 -11.32 11.79
N GLU A 183 8.62 -12.51 12.37
CA GLU A 183 9.42 -13.04 13.49
C GLU A 183 10.91 -13.10 13.18
N LYS A 184 11.26 -13.69 12.03
CA LYS A 184 12.66 -13.79 11.60
C LYS A 184 13.30 -12.41 11.44
N SER A 185 12.58 -11.45 10.87
CA SER A 185 13.06 -10.08 10.67
C SER A 185 13.25 -9.34 12.00
N LEU A 186 12.34 -9.54 12.95
CA LEU A 186 12.41 -8.97 14.28
C LEU A 186 13.62 -9.52 15.06
N TYR A 187 13.82 -10.84 15.03
CA TYR A 187 14.97 -11.49 15.64
C TYR A 187 16.28 -10.98 15.02
N ASN A 188 16.38 -10.97 13.68
CA ASN A 188 17.56 -10.49 12.97
C ASN A 188 17.89 -9.02 13.28
N TYR A 189 16.88 -8.18 13.48
CA TYR A 189 17.09 -6.78 13.87
C TYR A 189 17.67 -6.65 15.28
N SER A 190 17.14 -7.41 16.25
CA SER A 190 17.65 -7.41 17.62
C SER A 190 17.20 -8.66 18.38
N PRO A 191 18.08 -9.68 18.53
CA PRO A 191 17.75 -10.89 19.28
C PRO A 191 17.35 -10.56 20.72
N SER A 192 18.09 -9.67 21.39
CA SER A 192 17.79 -9.28 22.78
C SER A 192 16.37 -8.71 22.95
N ARG A 193 15.94 -7.81 22.07
CA ARG A 193 14.58 -7.23 22.14
C ARG A 193 13.50 -8.25 21.76
N TYR A 194 13.82 -9.14 20.83
CA TYR A 194 12.94 -10.25 20.47
C TYR A 194 12.73 -11.18 21.66
N GLU A 195 13.81 -11.63 22.32
CA GLU A 195 13.70 -12.47 23.51
C GLU A 195 12.90 -11.78 24.62
N MET A 196 13.10 -10.48 24.86
CA MET A 196 12.31 -9.74 25.84
C MET A 196 10.81 -9.66 25.51
N LEU A 197 10.44 -9.70 24.23
CA LEU A 197 9.06 -9.66 23.78
C LEU A 197 8.35 -10.99 24.04
N TYR A 198 9.02 -12.13 23.77
CA TYR A 198 8.44 -13.47 23.86
C TYR A 198 8.69 -14.15 25.22
N HIS A 199 9.74 -13.78 25.94
CA HIS A 199 10.05 -14.23 27.30
C HIS A 199 9.58 -13.24 28.35
N LYS A 200 8.44 -12.57 28.14
CA LYS A 200 7.77 -11.84 29.21
C LYS A 200 7.41 -12.81 30.35
N ASP A 201 8.34 -12.98 31.28
CA ASP A 201 8.00 -13.15 32.68
C ASP A 201 7.01 -12.04 33.06
N LYS A 202 5.98 -12.44 33.80
CA LYS A 202 4.78 -11.66 34.17
C LYS A 202 5.05 -10.44 35.08
N THR A 203 6.17 -9.74 34.94
CA THR A 203 6.63 -8.68 35.86
C THR A 203 6.75 -7.29 35.24
N TYR A 204 6.65 -7.15 33.91
CA TYR A 204 6.87 -5.86 33.23
C TYR A 204 5.61 -5.00 33.03
N SER A 205 4.42 -5.44 33.46
CA SER A 205 3.16 -4.75 33.17
C SER A 205 2.91 -3.46 33.97
N THR A 206 3.75 -3.10 34.95
CA THR A 206 3.49 -1.95 35.84
C THR A 206 4.49 -0.80 35.74
N LEU A 207 5.60 -0.94 35.01
CA LEU A 207 6.67 0.07 35.04
C LEU A 207 6.63 1.14 33.94
N TYR A 208 5.77 0.98 32.92
CA TYR A 208 5.68 1.94 31.80
C TYR A 208 4.26 2.52 31.60
N ALA A 209 3.37 2.36 32.58
CA ALA A 209 2.05 3.00 32.61
C ALA A 209 2.07 4.37 33.34
N ARG A 210 3.16 5.14 33.20
CA ARG A 210 3.26 6.51 33.72
C ARG A 210 3.74 7.45 32.63
#